data_AF-A0AAE1QEI8-F1
#
_entry.id   AF-A0AAE1QEI8-F1
#
_cell.length_a   1.000
_cell.length_b   1.000
_cell.length_c   1.000
_cell.angle_alpha   90.00
_cell.angle_beta   90.00
_cell.angle_gamma   90.00
#
_symmetry.space_group_name_H-M   'P 1'
#
loop_
_entity.id
_entity.type
_entity.pdbx_description
1 polymer ?
#
loop_
_entity_poly.entity_id
_entity_poly.type
_entity_poly.pdbx_seq_one_letter_code
_entity_poly.pdbx_strand_id
1 'polypeptide(L)'
;MVYKTLIRTKLEYGSQVYGSASDTALERLDVYQNKCLRVCLGALKCTRIARMEVEVNIPPLRLRRDQLAINTTMSTIRKSEIGNVASAYLQQHHYLHHGRGCTPPPADRTKQLQIDLGDCDKFITCMIPPWETPNFGVNTSWLPSSKEKAPELEIHHLFGGIVRSHLGSHHVYTDGSKSDECVGASV
;
A
#
# COMPACT_ATOMS: atom_id res chain seq x y z
N MET A 1 12.39 15.52 3.00
CA MET A 1 13.62 15.32 3.80
C MET A 1 14.43 14.16 3.25
N VAL A 2 15.67 14.44 2.84
CA VAL A 2 16.61 13.51 2.18
C VAL A 2 16.75 12.16 2.90
N TYR A 3 16.74 12.15 4.23
CA TYR A 3 16.78 10.91 5.01
C TYR A 3 15.59 9.97 4.74
N LYS A 4 14.36 10.50 4.76
CA LYS A 4 13.13 9.68 4.60
C LYS A 4 13.08 9.04 3.21
N THR A 5 13.58 9.72 2.18
CA THR A 5 13.49 9.27 0.79
C THR A 5 14.65 8.33 0.39
N LEU A 6 15.88 8.60 0.82
CA LEU A 6 17.05 7.85 0.36
C LEU A 6 17.56 6.79 1.34
N ILE A 7 17.56 7.11 2.64
CA ILE A 7 18.22 6.28 3.65
C ILE A 7 17.20 5.37 4.33
N ARG A 8 16.07 5.94 4.76
CA ARG A 8 15.01 5.21 5.44
C ARG A 8 14.43 4.11 4.55
N THR A 9 14.20 4.38 3.26
CA THR A 9 13.73 3.38 2.29
C THR A 9 14.66 2.17 2.22
N LYS A 10 15.98 2.38 2.21
CA LYS A 10 16.98 1.30 2.22
C LYS A 10 16.97 0.50 3.51
N LEU A 11 16.86 1.19 4.66
CA LEU A 11 16.72 0.51 5.94
C LEU A 11 15.43 -0.32 5.98
N GLU A 12 14.31 0.19 5.49
CA GLU A 12 13.01 -0.49 5.58
C GLU A 12 12.88 -1.70 4.64
N TYR A 13 13.55 -1.69 3.48
CA TYR A 13 13.42 -2.70 2.41
C TYR A 13 13.60 -4.16 2.88
N GLY A 14 14.44 -4.41 3.87
CA GLY A 14 14.69 -5.76 4.41
C GLY A 14 14.09 -6.04 5.78
N SER A 15 13.30 -5.13 6.35
CA SER A 15 12.91 -5.15 7.78
C SER A 15 12.11 -6.39 8.19
N GLN A 16 11.44 -7.05 7.24
CA GLN A 16 10.73 -8.30 7.47
C GLN A 16 11.69 -9.46 7.74
N VAL A 17 12.87 -9.46 7.11
CA VAL A 17 13.86 -10.54 7.18
C VAL A 17 14.86 -10.29 8.31
N TYR A 18 15.54 -9.14 8.28
CA TYR A 18 16.55 -8.83 9.29
C TYR A 18 15.92 -8.35 10.61
N GLY A 19 14.62 -8.02 10.64
CA GLY A 19 13.94 -7.55 11.85
C GLY A 19 13.96 -8.54 13.01
N SER A 20 14.27 -9.81 12.73
CA SER A 20 14.45 -10.89 13.70
C SER A 20 15.92 -11.13 14.09
N ALA A 21 16.84 -10.27 13.65
CA ALA A 21 18.26 -10.37 13.99
C ALA A 21 18.51 -10.12 15.48
N SER A 22 19.76 -10.29 15.91
CA SER A 22 20.16 -9.98 17.28
C SER A 22 20.03 -8.48 17.58
N ASP A 23 19.74 -8.13 18.83
CA ASP A 23 19.63 -6.74 19.28
C ASP A 23 20.89 -5.93 18.95
N THR A 24 22.07 -6.54 19.12
CA THR A 24 23.37 -5.94 18.77
C THR A 24 23.50 -5.56 17.29
N ALA A 25 22.89 -6.33 16.38
CA ALA A 25 22.88 -6.01 14.95
C ALA A 25 21.86 -4.90 14.65
N LEU A 26 20.72 -4.90 15.33
CA LEU A 26 19.68 -3.88 15.17
C LEU A 26 20.14 -2.51 15.71
N GLU A 27 20.85 -2.49 16.84
CA GLU A 27 21.42 -1.26 17.42
C GLU A 27 22.40 -0.57 16.46
N ARG A 28 23.15 -1.33 15.65
CA ARG A 28 24.03 -0.75 14.62
C ARG A 28 23.23 0.06 13.60
N LEU A 29 22.04 -0.39 13.22
CA LEU A 29 21.15 0.35 12.32
C LEU A 29 20.64 1.64 12.97
N ASP A 30 20.35 1.59 14.27
CA ASP A 30 19.91 2.76 15.04
C ASP A 30 21.04 3.82 15.10
N VAL A 31 22.30 3.40 15.24
CA VAL A 31 23.47 4.30 15.12
C VAL A 31 23.53 4.95 13.74
N TYR A 32 23.25 4.21 12.65
CA TYR A 32 23.20 4.78 11.30
C TYR A 32 22.09 5.84 11.16
N GLN A 33 20.85 5.55 11.60
CA GLN A 33 19.78 6.56 11.61
C GLN A 33 20.23 7.82 12.36
N ASN A 34 20.77 7.67 13.57
CA ASN A 34 21.18 8.79 14.41
C ASN A 34 22.26 9.66 13.76
N LYS A 35 23.25 9.04 13.10
CA LYS A 35 24.27 9.79 12.34
C LYS A 35 23.64 10.60 11.22
N CYS A 36 22.72 10.00 10.46
CA CYS A 36 22.06 10.69 9.36
C CYS A 36 21.18 11.85 9.86
N LEU A 37 20.44 11.66 10.95
CA LEU A 37 19.65 12.73 11.56
C LEU A 37 20.52 13.90 12.02
N ARG A 38 21.68 13.63 12.63
CA ARG A 38 22.63 14.68 13.02
C ARG A 38 23.11 15.50 11.83
N VAL A 39 23.47 14.84 10.73
CA VAL A 39 23.89 15.53 9.50
C VAL A 39 22.75 16.35 8.90
N CYS A 40 21.53 15.80 8.84
CA CYS A 40 20.38 16.52 8.31
C CYS A 40 19.96 17.73 9.16
N LEU A 41 20.11 17.66 10.47
CA LEU A 41 19.76 18.74 11.41
C LEU A 41 20.91 19.74 11.65
N GLY A 42 22.15 19.40 11.30
CA GLY A 42 23.32 20.12 11.79
C GLY A 42 23.49 20.02 13.32
N ALA A 43 23.00 18.94 13.93
CA ALA A 43 22.97 18.81 15.39
C ALA A 43 24.33 18.46 15.99
N LEU A 44 24.63 19.02 17.17
CA LEU A 44 25.84 18.70 17.94
C LEU A 44 25.90 17.21 18.29
N LYS A 45 27.11 16.68 18.49
CA LYS A 45 27.33 15.28 18.91
C LYS A 45 26.64 14.95 20.25
N CYS A 46 26.52 15.93 21.15
CA CYS A 46 25.91 15.79 22.47
C CYS A 46 24.38 15.85 22.45
N THR A 47 23.75 16.23 21.33
CA THR A 47 22.29 16.31 21.24
C THR A 47 21.67 14.93 21.47
N ARG A 48 20.69 14.85 22.37
CA ARG A 48 19.99 13.61 22.71
C ARG A 48 19.22 13.07 21.50
N ILE A 49 19.28 11.76 21.28
CA ILE A 49 18.61 11.06 20.16
C ILE A 49 17.11 11.36 20.13
N ALA A 50 16.41 11.17 21.25
CA ALA A 50 14.98 11.42 21.35
C ALA A 50 14.59 12.87 20.97
N ARG A 51 15.45 13.87 21.24
CA ARG A 51 15.19 15.26 20.83
C ARG A 51 15.27 15.40 19.31
N MET A 52 16.27 14.79 18.68
CA MET A 52 16.40 14.81 17.22
C MET A 52 15.24 14.09 16.52
N GLU A 53 14.79 12.97 17.07
CA GLU A 53 13.67 12.20 16.54
C GLU A 53 12.36 13.00 16.59
N VAL A 54 12.10 13.69 17.70
CA VAL A 54 10.93 14.57 17.85
C VAL A 54 11.01 15.76 16.90
N GLU A 55 12.17 16.43 16.83
CA GLU A 55 12.38 17.60 15.96
C GLU A 55 12.10 17.29 14.48
N VAL A 56 12.51 16.10 14.03
CA VAL A 56 12.38 15.67 12.63
C VAL A 56 11.07 14.92 12.36
N ASN A 57 10.28 14.67 13.40
CA ASN A 57 9.10 13.82 13.35
C ASN A 57 9.43 12.46 12.68
N ILE A 58 10.43 11.78 13.23
CA ILE A 58 10.87 10.45 12.83
C ILE A 58 10.86 9.55 14.06
N PRO A 59 10.13 8.42 14.03
CA PRO A 59 10.14 7.49 15.15
C PRO A 59 11.48 6.74 15.25
N PRO A 60 11.81 6.23 16.45
CA PRO A 60 12.85 5.22 16.62
C PRO A 60 12.67 4.06 15.64
N LEU A 61 13.78 3.54 15.09
CA LEU A 61 13.71 2.44 14.13
C LEU A 61 13.04 1.20 14.70
N ARG A 62 13.17 0.92 16.01
CA ARG A 62 12.46 -0.20 16.65
C ARG A 62 10.95 -0.12 16.43
N LEU A 63 10.35 1.01 16.82
CA LEU A 63 8.91 1.24 16.64
C LEU A 63 8.52 1.19 15.16
N ARG A 64 9.40 1.68 14.28
CA ARG A 64 9.16 1.62 12.84
C ARG A 64 9.18 0.17 12.31
N ARG A 65 10.11 -0.67 12.77
CA ARG A 65 10.18 -2.10 12.43
C ARG A 65 8.95 -2.86 12.93
N ASP A 66 8.40 -2.47 14.08
CA ASP A 66 7.15 -3.04 14.61
C ASP A 66 5.95 -2.63 13.75
N GLN A 67 5.86 -1.36 13.38
CA GLN A 67 4.84 -0.87 12.46
C GLN A 67 4.91 -1.59 11.10
N LEU A 68 6.11 -1.80 10.56
CA LEU A 68 6.30 -2.54 9.30
C LEU A 68 5.93 -4.02 9.44
N ALA A 69 6.21 -4.65 10.58
CA ALA A 69 5.77 -6.02 10.86
C ALA A 69 4.24 -6.14 10.87
N ILE A 70 3.55 -5.20 11.50
CA ILE A 70 2.08 -5.13 11.50
C ILE A 70 1.55 -4.94 10.07
N ASN A 71 2.08 -3.98 9.32
CA ASN A 71 1.62 -3.75 7.95
C ASN A 71 1.82 -4.96 7.04
N THR A 72 2.93 -5.68 7.25
CA THR A 72 3.23 -6.89 6.48
C THR A 72 2.25 -8.01 6.80
N THR A 73 2.06 -8.31 8.09
CA THR A 73 1.12 -9.35 8.53
C THR A 73 -0.31 -9.04 8.09
N MET A 74 -0.74 -7.78 8.22
CA MET A 74 -1.99 -7.26 7.65
C MET A 74 -2.09 -7.54 6.14
N SER A 75 -1.08 -7.16 5.37
CA SER A 75 -1.09 -7.35 3.92
C SER A 75 -1.17 -8.83 3.52
N THR A 76 -0.55 -9.72 4.30
CA THR A 76 -0.60 -11.16 4.09
C THR A 76 -1.99 -11.72 4.43
N ILE A 77 -2.59 -11.31 5.55
CA ILE A 77 -3.95 -11.73 5.93
C ILE A 77 -4.98 -11.32 4.87
N ARG A 78 -4.84 -10.11 4.32
CA ARG A 78 -5.77 -9.58 3.31
C ARG A 78 -5.62 -10.21 1.93
N LYS A 79 -4.42 -10.68 1.56
CA LYS A 79 -4.13 -11.33 0.27
C LYS A 79 -4.17 -12.85 0.46
N SER A 80 -5.37 -13.42 0.49
CA SER A 80 -5.60 -14.82 0.88
C SER A 80 -4.93 -15.89 0.01
N GLU A 81 -4.41 -15.55 -1.18
CA GLU A 81 -3.96 -16.54 -2.17
C GLU A 81 -2.51 -16.34 -2.67
N ILE A 82 -2.00 -15.10 -2.69
CA ILE A 82 -0.63 -14.81 -3.14
C ILE A 82 0.21 -14.47 -1.92
N GLY A 83 0.73 -15.52 -1.28
CA GLY A 83 1.68 -15.37 -0.18
C GLY A 83 2.90 -14.55 -0.63
N ASN A 84 3.31 -13.57 0.18
CA ASN A 84 4.57 -12.88 -0.05
C ASN A 84 5.71 -13.92 0.09
N VAL A 85 6.58 -14.04 -0.92
CA VAL A 85 7.73 -14.96 -0.92
C VAL A 85 8.55 -14.84 0.36
N ALA A 86 8.76 -13.61 0.87
CA ALA A 86 9.46 -13.38 2.13
C ALA A 86 8.71 -13.97 3.33
N SER A 87 7.37 -13.88 3.35
CA SER A 87 6.56 -14.47 4.42
C SER A 87 6.58 -16.00 4.39
N ALA A 88 6.54 -16.62 3.21
CA ALA A 88 6.67 -18.07 3.06
C ALA A 88 8.05 -18.56 3.51
N TYR A 89 9.11 -17.86 3.11
CA TYR A 89 10.48 -18.16 3.54
C TYR A 89 10.63 -18.07 5.07
N LEU A 90 10.15 -16.98 5.67
CA LEU A 90 10.21 -16.78 7.12
C LEU A 90 9.41 -17.82 7.90
N GLN A 91 8.25 -18.25 7.39
CA GLN A 91 7.45 -19.29 8.01
C GLN A 91 8.16 -20.66 7.93
N GLN A 92 8.71 -20.99 6.77
CA GLN A 92 9.46 -22.23 6.59
C GLN A 92 10.72 -22.28 7.47
N HIS A 93 11.38 -21.13 7.67
CA HIS A 93 12.65 -21.02 8.39
C HIS A 93 12.50 -20.40 9.78
N HIS A 94 11.32 -20.50 10.40
CA HIS A 94 11.02 -19.89 11.70
C HIS A 94 12.03 -20.29 12.81
N TYR A 95 12.59 -21.50 12.73
CA TYR A 95 13.60 -22.02 13.65
C TYR A 95 14.90 -21.19 13.66
N LEU A 96 15.29 -20.54 12.55
CA LEU A 96 16.46 -19.66 12.49
C LEU A 96 16.28 -18.39 13.35
N HIS A 97 15.04 -18.07 13.71
CA HIS A 97 14.67 -16.87 14.43
C HIS A 97 14.28 -17.15 15.90
N HIS A 98 14.56 -18.35 16.41
CA HIS A 98 14.24 -18.77 17.79
C HIS A 98 15.50 -18.96 18.68
N GLY A 99 16.61 -18.34 18.30
CA GLY A 99 17.84 -18.31 19.10
C GLY A 99 17.76 -17.37 20.30
N ARG A 100 18.55 -17.62 21.35
CA ARG A 100 18.70 -16.69 22.48
C ARG A 100 19.21 -15.34 21.99
N GLY A 101 18.51 -14.26 22.34
CA GLY A 101 18.88 -12.88 21.97
C GLY A 101 18.47 -12.46 20.55
N CYS A 102 17.70 -13.28 19.84
CA CYS A 102 17.08 -12.88 18.57
C CYS A 102 15.71 -12.24 18.84
N THR A 103 15.40 -11.18 18.09
CA THR A 103 14.05 -10.62 18.08
C THR A 103 13.08 -11.60 17.40
N PRO A 104 11.86 -11.80 17.93
CA PRO A 104 10.89 -12.69 17.30
C PRO A 104 10.46 -12.21 15.90
N PRO A 105 10.04 -13.15 15.03
CA PRO A 105 9.61 -12.82 13.68
C PRO A 105 8.37 -11.91 13.65
N PRO A 106 8.13 -11.21 12.53
CA PRO A 106 7.03 -10.25 12.39
C PRO A 106 5.66 -10.76 12.86
N ALA A 107 5.31 -12.02 12.53
CA ALA A 107 4.02 -12.61 12.88
C ALA A 107 3.85 -12.88 14.38
N ASP A 108 4.94 -13.13 15.11
CA ASP A 108 4.88 -13.33 16.56
C ASP A 108 4.97 -12.00 17.31
N ARG A 109 5.66 -11.00 16.75
CA ARG A 109 5.66 -9.63 17.28
C ARG A 109 4.26 -9.02 17.28
N THR A 110 3.47 -9.23 16.23
CA THR A 110 2.09 -8.71 16.22
C THR A 110 1.21 -9.35 17.29
N LYS A 111 1.38 -10.66 17.56
CA LYS A 111 0.71 -11.34 18.67
C LYS A 111 1.13 -10.76 20.03
N GLN A 112 2.42 -10.48 20.20
CA GLN A 112 2.94 -9.86 21.42
C GLN A 112 2.38 -8.45 21.65
N LEU A 113 2.12 -7.70 20.57
CA LEU A 113 1.53 -6.36 20.63
C LEU A 113 0.01 -6.38 20.87
N GLN A 114 -0.61 -7.56 20.99
CA GLN A 114 -2.05 -7.74 21.28
C GLN A 114 -2.97 -6.99 20.30
N ILE A 115 -2.55 -6.85 19.04
CA ILE A 115 -3.36 -6.20 18.00
C ILE A 115 -4.31 -7.24 17.41
N ASP A 116 -5.61 -7.00 17.50
CA ASP A 116 -6.59 -7.82 16.80
C ASP A 116 -6.54 -7.49 15.29
N LEU A 117 -6.23 -8.52 14.50
CA LEU A 117 -6.12 -8.44 13.04
C LEU A 117 -7.27 -9.20 12.35
N GLY A 118 -8.26 -9.68 13.12
CA GLY A 118 -9.38 -10.48 12.61
C GLY A 118 -10.37 -9.70 11.75
N ASP A 119 -10.54 -8.41 12.03
CA ASP A 119 -11.48 -7.52 11.32
C ASP A 119 -10.82 -6.82 10.12
N CYS A 120 -10.20 -7.61 9.25
CA CYS A 120 -9.52 -7.10 8.06
C CYS A 120 -10.27 -7.49 6.80
N ASP A 121 -10.78 -6.49 6.08
CA ASP A 121 -11.33 -6.67 4.74
C ASP A 121 -10.29 -7.36 3.85
N LYS A 122 -10.67 -8.53 3.32
CA LYS A 122 -9.86 -9.26 2.35
C LYS A 122 -9.91 -8.50 1.04
N PHE A 123 -8.75 -8.32 0.41
CA PHE A 123 -8.73 -7.76 -0.93
C PHE A 123 -9.29 -8.80 -1.90
N ILE A 124 -10.25 -8.37 -2.72
CA ILE A 124 -10.64 -9.12 -3.91
C ILE A 124 -9.45 -9.04 -4.86
N THR A 125 -8.75 -10.16 -5.04
CA THR A 125 -7.72 -10.28 -6.07
C THR A 125 -8.40 -10.26 -7.43
N CYS A 126 -8.10 -9.23 -8.23
CA CYS A 126 -8.51 -9.22 -9.62
C CYS A 126 -7.71 -10.32 -10.34
N MET A 127 -8.41 -11.36 -10.80
CA MET A 127 -7.82 -12.46 -11.57
C MET A 127 -7.41 -12.02 -12.98
N ILE A 128 -7.88 -10.86 -13.43
CA ILE A 128 -7.53 -10.27 -14.72
C ILE A 128 -6.33 -9.35 -14.51
N PRO A 129 -5.19 -9.61 -15.16
CA PRO A 129 -4.02 -8.77 -15.00
C PRO A 129 -4.27 -7.37 -15.58
N PRO A 130 -3.58 -6.32 -15.09
CA PRO A 130 -3.87 -4.94 -15.47
C PRO A 130 -3.58 -4.61 -16.94
N TRP A 131 -2.79 -5.43 -17.64
CA TRP A 131 -2.52 -5.30 -19.07
C TRP A 131 -3.54 -6.05 -19.95
N GLU A 132 -4.39 -6.88 -19.36
CA GLU A 132 -5.47 -7.55 -20.05
C GLU A 132 -6.75 -6.74 -19.85
N THR A 133 -7.34 -6.31 -20.96
CA THR A 133 -8.62 -5.60 -20.93
C THR A 133 -9.72 -6.62 -21.19
N PRO A 134 -10.66 -6.83 -20.25
CA PRO A 134 -11.84 -7.64 -20.53
C PRO A 134 -12.54 -7.05 -21.74
N ASN A 135 -13.04 -7.91 -22.63
CA ASN A 135 -13.90 -7.45 -23.71
C ASN A 135 -15.24 -7.00 -23.12
N PHE A 136 -15.38 -5.69 -22.92
CA PHE A 136 -16.66 -5.09 -22.53
C PHE A 136 -17.55 -4.98 -23.76
N GLY A 137 -18.81 -5.39 -23.64
CA GLY A 137 -19.83 -5.08 -24.63
C GLY A 137 -20.16 -3.59 -24.60
N VAL A 138 -19.33 -2.77 -25.25
CA VAL A 138 -19.53 -1.33 -25.29
C VAL A 138 -20.57 -1.00 -26.36
N ASN A 139 -21.70 -0.43 -25.93
CA ASN A 139 -22.71 0.08 -26.85
C ASN A 139 -22.51 1.60 -27.06
N THR A 140 -21.86 1.97 -28.16
CA THR A 140 -21.70 3.36 -28.61
C THR A 140 -22.73 3.78 -29.67
N SER A 141 -23.68 2.91 -30.03
CA SER A 141 -24.60 3.14 -31.17
C SER A 141 -25.49 4.37 -31.03
N TRP A 142 -25.72 4.84 -29.80
CA TRP A 142 -26.58 5.99 -29.48
C TRP A 142 -25.79 7.28 -29.20
N LEU A 143 -24.45 7.24 -29.19
CA LEU A 143 -23.65 8.43 -28.92
C LEU A 143 -23.82 9.42 -30.09
N PRO A 144 -24.40 10.62 -29.88
CA PRO A 144 -24.56 11.58 -30.96
C PRO A 144 -23.18 12.04 -31.44
N SER A 145 -23.02 12.20 -32.75
CA SER A 145 -21.78 12.65 -33.39
C SER A 145 -21.34 14.05 -32.95
N SER A 146 -22.22 14.84 -32.34
CA SER A 146 -21.89 16.05 -31.57
C SER A 146 -22.93 16.31 -30.49
N LYS A 147 -22.48 16.73 -29.29
CA LYS A 147 -23.35 17.19 -28.18
C LYS A 147 -24.25 18.36 -28.59
N GLU A 148 -23.85 19.13 -29.61
CA GLU A 148 -24.56 20.32 -30.08
C GLU A 148 -25.74 19.98 -31.01
N LYS A 149 -25.75 18.79 -31.60
CA LYS A 149 -26.71 18.41 -32.66
C LYS A 149 -27.88 17.56 -32.15
N ALA A 150 -27.83 17.05 -30.93
CA ALA A 150 -28.85 16.15 -30.39
C ALA A 150 -29.82 16.91 -29.47
N PRO A 151 -31.14 16.85 -29.73
CA PRO A 151 -32.14 17.45 -28.85
C PRO A 151 -32.22 16.71 -27.51
N GLU A 152 -32.30 17.47 -26.42
CA GLU A 152 -32.28 16.97 -25.02
C GLU A 152 -33.35 15.90 -24.75
N LEU A 153 -34.54 16.05 -25.33
CA LEU A 153 -35.65 15.12 -25.19
C LEU A 153 -35.34 13.72 -25.76
N GLU A 154 -34.61 13.66 -26.87
CA GLU A 154 -34.24 12.41 -27.54
C GLU A 154 -33.18 11.66 -26.73
N ILE A 155 -32.21 12.39 -26.17
CA ILE A 155 -31.20 11.84 -25.26
C ILE A 155 -31.85 11.21 -24.04
N HIS A 156 -32.82 11.90 -23.41
CA HIS A 156 -33.54 11.36 -22.25
C HIS A 156 -34.35 10.11 -22.57
N HIS A 157 -34.99 10.05 -23.74
CA HIS A 157 -35.72 8.86 -24.17
C HIS A 157 -34.78 7.68 -24.35
N LEU A 158 -33.70 7.85 -25.11
CA LEU A 158 -32.71 6.81 -25.39
C LEU A 158 -32.04 6.30 -24.11
N PHE A 159 -31.61 7.23 -23.24
CA PHE A 159 -31.04 6.89 -21.93
C PHE A 159 -32.03 6.09 -21.07
N GLY A 160 -33.29 6.52 -21.04
CA GLY A 160 -34.36 5.79 -20.35
C GLY A 160 -34.56 4.37 -20.89
N GLY A 161 -34.41 4.16 -22.20
CA GLY A 161 -34.44 2.83 -22.82
C GLY A 161 -33.30 1.94 -22.34
N ILE A 162 -32.07 2.47 -22.27
CA ILE A 162 -30.87 1.74 -21.82
C ILE A 162 -30.97 1.39 -20.32
N VAL A 163 -31.43 2.34 -19.51
CA VAL A 163 -31.67 2.12 -18.08
C VAL A 163 -32.70 1.00 -17.87
N ARG A 164 -33.75 0.96 -18.69
CA ARG A 164 -34.77 -0.11 -18.63
C ARG A 164 -34.25 -1.45 -19.12
N SER A 165 -33.39 -1.50 -20.14
CA SER A 165 -32.80 -2.76 -20.61
C SER A 165 -31.85 -3.40 -19.60
N HIS A 166 -31.31 -2.60 -18.68
CA HIS A 166 -30.40 -3.04 -17.62
C HIS A 166 -31.02 -2.94 -16.22
N LEU A 167 -32.33 -3.19 -16.12
CA LEU A 167 -33.05 -3.20 -14.84
C LEU A 167 -32.49 -4.30 -13.91
N GLY A 168 -31.89 -3.89 -12.79
CA GLY A 168 -31.22 -4.80 -11.83
C GLY A 168 -29.69 -4.78 -11.89
N SER A 169 -29.09 -4.00 -12.78
CA SER A 169 -27.65 -3.74 -12.78
C SER A 169 -27.26 -2.59 -11.84
N HIS A 170 -26.00 -2.54 -11.41
CA HIS A 170 -25.46 -1.38 -10.68
C HIS A 170 -25.01 -0.30 -11.68
N HIS A 171 -25.62 0.88 -11.58
CA HIS A 171 -25.33 2.00 -12.46
C HIS A 171 -24.15 2.80 -11.90
N VAL A 172 -23.06 2.89 -12.67
CA VAL A 172 -21.87 3.67 -12.33
C VAL A 172 -21.69 4.72 -13.43
N TYR A 173 -21.64 5.99 -13.03
CA TYR A 173 -21.47 7.12 -13.94
C TYR A 173 -20.05 7.66 -13.79
N THR A 174 -19.34 7.84 -14.91
CA THR A 174 -18.00 8.43 -14.95
C THR A 174 -18.03 9.68 -15.80
N ASP A 175 -17.23 10.68 -15.43
CA ASP A 175 -17.13 11.96 -16.15
C ASP A 175 -16.17 11.90 -17.35
N GLY A 176 -15.87 10.68 -17.82
CA GLY A 176 -14.98 10.44 -18.94
C GLY A 176 -15.78 10.32 -20.24
N SER A 177 -15.54 11.21 -21.20
CA SER A 177 -16.06 11.08 -22.56
C SER A 177 -14.93 10.74 -23.53
N LYS A 178 -15.15 9.72 -24.36
CA LYS A 178 -14.22 9.33 -25.43
C LYS A 178 -15.01 9.23 -26.74
N SER A 179 -14.60 10.01 -27.72
CA SER A 179 -14.97 9.83 -29.13
C SER A 179 -13.75 9.31 -29.91
N ASP A 180 -13.92 9.01 -31.19
CA ASP A 180 -12.80 8.59 -32.07
C ASP A 180 -11.75 9.72 -32.25
N GLU A 181 -12.17 10.98 -32.10
CA GLU A 181 -11.33 12.15 -32.35
C GLU A 181 -10.82 12.82 -31.06
N CYS A 182 -11.54 12.70 -29.94
CA CYS A 182 -11.16 13.38 -28.71
C CYS A 182 -11.45 12.58 -27.44
N VAL A 183 -10.63 12.86 -26.41
CA VAL A 183 -10.85 12.37 -25.05
C VAL A 183 -11.02 13.61 -24.18
N GLY A 184 -12.14 13.67 -23.46
CA GLY A 184 -12.45 14.74 -22.52
C GLY A 184 -12.68 14.15 -21.13
N ALA A 185 -12.00 14.71 -20.13
CA ALA A 185 -12.24 14.45 -18.72
C ALA A 185 -12.27 15.81 -18.00
N SER A 186 -13.29 16.06 -17.19
CA SER A 186 -13.24 17.17 -16.23
C SER A 186 -12.59 16.67 -14.93
N VAL A 187 -11.84 17.56 -14.27
CA VAL A 187 -11.30 17.33 -12.92
C VAL A 187 -12.23 17.97 -11.90
#